data_AF-A0ABD7U4V4-F1
#
_entry.id   AF-A0ABD7U4V4-F1
#
_cell.length_a   1.000
_cell.length_b   1.000
_cell.length_c   1.000
_cell.angle_alpha   90.00
_cell.angle_beta   90.00
_cell.angle_gamma   90.00
#
_symmetry.space_group_name_H-M   'P 1'
#
loop_
_entity.id
_entity.type
_entity.pdbx_description
1 polymer ?
#
loop_
_entity_poly.entity_id
_entity_poly.type
_entity_poly.pdbx_seq_one_letter_code
_entity_poly.pdbx_strand_id
1 'polypeptide(L)'
;MKISKKVTSKESFAILREIENRKCPDGVKYSEWREERDRQQTEAIRNLIPEVGLGCTICYYSDRRAATVTKVISPCKIEVTFNQTECIDYYAGDYRILPELEGGAKVFTKRRNGCWVADGQAYKGGVLLMLHYQSHYIDPHF
;
A
#
# COMPACT_ATOMS: atom_id res chain seq x y z
N MET A 1 20.77 -16.73 -3.50
CA MET A 1 19.75 -15.67 -3.38
C MET A 1 18.59 -16.04 -4.30
N LYS A 2 17.40 -16.37 -3.78
CA LYS A 2 16.22 -16.49 -4.64
C LYS A 2 15.92 -15.10 -5.17
N ILE A 3 16.01 -14.91 -6.48
CA ILE A 3 15.60 -13.67 -7.13
C ILE A 3 14.09 -13.59 -6.95
N SER A 4 13.67 -12.74 -6.02
CA SER A 4 12.27 -12.43 -5.76
C SER A 4 11.64 -11.99 -7.08
N LYS A 5 10.73 -12.79 -7.64
CA LYS A 5 10.13 -12.52 -8.95
C LYS A 5 9.29 -11.24 -8.80
N LYS A 6 9.67 -10.18 -9.52
CA LYS A 6 8.87 -8.96 -9.56
C LYS A 6 7.51 -9.30 -10.20
N VAL A 7 6.43 -8.79 -9.62
CA VAL A 7 5.06 -9.08 -10.06
C VAL A 7 4.35 -7.80 -10.47
N THR A 8 3.49 -7.89 -11.46
CA THR A 8 2.60 -6.79 -11.87
C THR A 8 1.56 -6.50 -10.78
N SER A 9 0.92 -5.34 -10.84
CA SER A 9 -0.20 -4.97 -9.95
C SER A 9 -1.31 -6.04 -9.98
N LYS A 10 -1.72 -6.46 -11.18
CA LYS A 10 -2.75 -7.49 -11.40
C LYS A 10 -2.40 -8.83 -10.77
N GLU A 11 -1.17 -9.30 -10.97
CA GLU A 11 -0.71 -10.55 -10.36
C GLU A 11 -0.63 -10.45 -8.83
N SER A 12 -0.07 -9.35 -8.31
CA SER A 12 0.00 -9.10 -6.88
C SER A 12 -1.39 -9.10 -6.25
N PHE A 13 -2.36 -8.43 -6.86
CA PHE A 13 -3.73 -8.36 -6.34
C PHE A 13 -4.45 -9.70 -6.41
N ALA A 14 -4.21 -10.50 -7.46
CA ALA A 14 -4.74 -11.86 -7.54
C ALA A 14 -4.20 -12.74 -6.40
N ILE A 15 -2.89 -12.67 -6.12
CA ILE A 15 -2.25 -13.39 -5.02
C ILE A 15 -2.84 -12.93 -3.67
N LEU A 16 -2.96 -11.61 -3.45
CA LEU A 16 -3.50 -11.06 -2.21
C LEU A 16 -4.96 -11.48 -1.98
N ARG A 17 -5.78 -11.44 -3.03
CA ARG A 17 -7.18 -11.90 -2.97
C ARG A 17 -7.26 -13.40 -2.69
N GLU A 18 -6.39 -14.20 -3.28
CA GLU A 18 -6.34 -15.63 -3.00
C GLU A 18 -5.98 -15.89 -1.53
N ILE A 19 -4.97 -15.20 -1.01
CA ILE A 19 -4.52 -15.30 0.38
C ILE A 19 -5.63 -14.90 1.36
N GLU A 20 -6.36 -13.82 1.09
CA GLU A 20 -7.47 -13.34 1.93
C GLU A 20 -8.61 -14.37 2.02
N ASN A 21 -8.90 -15.08 0.93
CA ASN A 21 -9.96 -16.08 0.88
C ASN A 21 -9.55 -17.46 1.44
N ARG A 22 -8.26 -17.71 1.67
CA ARG A 22 -7.79 -18.98 2.24
C ARG A 22 -8.17 -19.08 3.71
N LYS A 23 -8.73 -20.24 4.08
CA LYS A 23 -8.97 -20.64 5.47
C LYS A 23 -7.81 -21.48 5.98
N CYS A 24 -7.61 -21.49 7.30
CA CYS A 24 -6.67 -22.41 7.93
C CYS A 24 -7.16 -23.85 7.66
N PRO A 25 -6.33 -24.73 7.07
CA PRO A 25 -6.69 -26.12 6.87
C PRO A 25 -6.85 -26.86 8.21
N ASP A 26 -7.71 -27.88 8.21
CA ASP A 26 -7.90 -28.75 9.37
C ASP A 26 -6.61 -29.52 9.69
N GLY A 27 -6.28 -29.63 10.98
CA GLY A 27 -5.07 -30.32 11.45
C GLY A 27 -3.76 -29.54 11.32
N VAL A 28 -3.77 -28.33 10.75
CA VAL A 28 -2.60 -27.43 10.71
C VAL A 28 -2.63 -26.48 11.91
N LYS A 29 -1.47 -26.29 12.56
CA LYS A 29 -1.35 -25.32 13.66
C LYS A 29 -1.56 -23.90 13.12
N TYR A 30 -2.56 -23.20 13.66
CA TYR A 30 -2.95 -21.86 13.20
C TYR A 30 -1.80 -20.84 13.19
N SER A 31 -0.88 -20.89 14.16
CA SER A 31 0.26 -19.97 14.21
C SER A 31 1.19 -20.14 13.02
N GLU A 32 1.50 -21.37 12.63
CA GLU A 32 2.39 -21.68 11.51
C GLU A 32 1.73 -21.32 10.17
N TRP A 33 0.43 -21.61 10.04
CA TRP A 33 -0.35 -21.20 8.88
C TRP A 33 -0.40 -19.67 8.74
N ARG A 34 -0.63 -18.94 9.84
CA ARG A 34 -0.65 -17.47 9.85
C ARG A 34 0.70 -16.89 9.44
N GLU A 35 1.80 -17.41 9.99
CA GLU A 35 3.15 -16.93 9.64
C GLU A 35 3.47 -17.13 8.16
N GLU A 36 3.11 -18.28 7.60
CA GLU A 36 3.30 -18.54 6.16
C GLU A 36 2.42 -17.62 5.31
N ARG A 37 1.16 -17.44 5.70
CA ARG A 37 0.22 -16.51 5.04
C ARG A 37 0.76 -15.09 5.04
N ASP A 38 1.20 -14.59 6.18
CA ASP A 38 1.73 -13.22 6.35
C ASP A 38 3.04 -13.03 5.56
N ARG A 39 3.88 -14.08 5.48
CA ARG A 39 5.08 -14.08 4.65
C ARG A 39 4.75 -13.95 3.17
N GLN A 40 3.80 -14.76 2.66
CA GLN A 40 3.36 -14.71 1.26
C GLN A 40 2.73 -13.34 0.92
N GLN A 41 1.89 -12.81 1.81
CA GLN A 41 1.30 -11.48 1.66
C GLN A 41 2.38 -10.40 1.58
N THR A 42 3.34 -10.44 2.51
CA THR A 42 4.45 -9.49 2.55
C THR A 42 5.30 -9.55 1.28
N GLU A 43 5.58 -10.75 0.77
CA GLU A 43 6.33 -10.96 -0.46
C GLU A 43 5.59 -10.38 -1.68
N ALA A 44 4.29 -10.64 -1.80
CA ALA A 44 3.45 -10.10 -2.88
C ALA A 44 3.42 -8.57 -2.90
N ILE A 45 3.31 -7.94 -1.72
CA ILE A 45 3.32 -6.47 -1.58
C ILE A 45 4.69 -5.90 -1.91
N ARG A 46 5.76 -6.48 -1.35
CA ARG A 46 7.14 -5.98 -1.56
C ARG A 46 7.61 -6.17 -3.01
N ASN A 47 7.09 -7.16 -3.73
CA ASN A 47 7.46 -7.42 -5.12
C ASN A 47 6.62 -6.69 -6.16
N LEU A 48 5.56 -5.99 -5.73
CA LEU A 48 4.71 -5.21 -6.62
C LEU A 48 5.54 -4.14 -7.35
N ILE A 49 5.39 -4.13 -8.67
CA ILE A 49 5.93 -3.10 -9.56
C ILE A 49 4.91 -1.95 -9.65
N PRO A 50 5.29 -0.70 -9.32
CA PRO A 50 4.40 0.44 -9.46
C PRO A 50 4.16 0.76 -10.94
N GLU A 51 2.95 1.19 -11.25
CA GLU A 51 2.54 1.67 -12.57
C GLU A 51 1.77 2.99 -12.45
N VAL A 52 1.79 3.80 -13.50
CA VAL A 52 1.04 5.06 -13.52
C VAL A 52 -0.46 4.77 -13.52
N GLY A 53 -1.23 5.51 -12.71
CA GLY A 53 -2.65 5.30 -12.49
C GLY A 53 -2.96 4.29 -11.37
N LEU A 54 -1.95 3.66 -10.77
CA LEU A 54 -2.18 2.74 -9.65
C LEU A 54 -2.63 3.49 -8.40
N GLY A 55 -3.81 3.12 -7.88
CA GLY A 55 -4.30 3.59 -6.59
C GLY A 55 -3.41 3.10 -5.44
N CYS A 56 -3.12 3.98 -4.49
CA CYS A 56 -2.23 3.73 -3.38
C CYS A 56 -2.66 4.52 -2.14
N THR A 57 -2.09 4.16 -0.99
CA THR A 57 -2.39 4.80 0.28
C THR A 57 -1.12 5.32 0.92
N ILE A 58 -1.09 6.61 1.24
CA ILE A 58 -0.06 7.21 2.07
C ILE A 58 -0.47 7.03 3.53
N CYS A 59 0.37 6.33 4.30
CA CYS A 59 0.14 6.07 5.71
C CYS A 59 0.96 7.07 6.56
N TYR A 60 0.23 7.92 7.27
CA TYR A 60 0.75 8.74 8.35
C TYR A 60 0.68 7.96 9.66
N TYR A 61 0.87 8.64 10.80
CA TYR A 61 0.85 8.01 12.11
C TYR A 61 -0.52 7.38 12.42
N SER A 62 -1.57 8.20 12.40
CA SER A 62 -2.97 7.80 12.58
C SER A 62 -3.77 7.84 11.27
N ASP A 63 -3.41 8.77 10.38
CA ASP A 63 -4.17 9.03 9.15
C ASP A 63 -3.74 8.16 7.97
N ARG A 64 -4.67 7.97 7.04
CA ARG A 64 -4.46 7.38 5.72
C ARG A 64 -4.99 8.30 4.65
N ARG A 65 -4.15 8.63 3.68
CA ARG A 65 -4.55 9.49 2.55
C ARG A 65 -4.53 8.69 1.26
N ALA A 66 -5.67 8.64 0.59
CA ALA A 66 -5.79 8.06 -0.75
C ALA A 66 -4.95 8.87 -1.73
N ALA A 67 -4.18 8.16 -2.56
CA ALA A 67 -3.32 8.74 -3.57
C ALA A 67 -3.30 7.85 -4.82
N THR A 68 -2.78 8.40 -5.90
CA THR A 68 -2.58 7.69 -7.17
C THR A 68 -1.17 7.92 -7.65
N VAL A 69 -0.52 6.87 -8.17
CA VAL A 69 0.80 6.97 -8.80
C VAL A 69 0.68 7.80 -10.07
N THR A 70 1.32 8.96 -10.10
CA THR A 70 1.29 9.88 -11.25
C THR A 70 2.50 9.72 -12.15
N LYS A 71 3.63 9.27 -11.60
CA LYS A 71 4.86 9.08 -12.36
C LYS A 71 5.76 8.02 -11.76
N VAL A 72 6.33 7.18 -12.60
CA VAL A 72 7.39 6.23 -12.22
C VAL A 72 8.72 6.81 -12.67
N ILE A 73 9.51 7.35 -11.74
CA ILE A 73 10.84 7.92 -12.04
C ILE A 73 11.86 6.79 -12.25
N SER A 74 11.80 5.75 -11.43
CA SER A 74 12.62 4.54 -11.54
C SER A 74 11.91 3.36 -10.86
N PRO A 75 12.40 2.11 -11.01
CA PRO A 75 11.81 0.95 -10.32
C PRO A 75 11.73 1.07 -8.79
N CYS A 76 12.51 1.99 -8.20
CA CYS A 76 12.58 2.24 -6.76
C CYS A 76 12.26 3.69 -6.39
N LYS A 77 11.76 4.53 -7.31
CA LYS A 77 11.40 5.93 -7.03
C LYS A 77 10.18 6.33 -7.84
N ILE A 78 9.14 6.81 -7.17
CA ILE A 78 7.86 7.18 -7.80
C ILE A 78 7.33 8.49 -7.23
N GLU A 79 6.47 9.14 -8.01
CA GLU A 79 5.65 10.27 -7.59
C GLU A 79 4.20 9.80 -7.48
N VAL A 80 3.54 10.25 -6.41
CA VAL A 80 2.12 10.04 -6.17
C VAL A 80 1.46 11.38 -5.87
N THR A 81 0.20 11.52 -6.24
CA THR A 81 -0.60 12.71 -5.91
C THR A 81 -1.85 12.26 -5.17
N PHE A 82 -2.31 13.07 -4.21
CA PHE A 82 -3.52 12.73 -3.47
C PHE A 82 -4.73 12.70 -4.40
N ASN A 83 -5.65 11.80 -4.10
CA ASN A 83 -6.99 11.86 -4.63
C ASN A 83 -7.79 12.88 -3.84
N GLN A 84 -8.67 13.60 -4.52
CA GLN A 84 -9.74 14.35 -3.88
C GLN A 84 -10.64 13.38 -3.14
N THR A 85 -11.22 13.85 -2.03
CA THR A 85 -12.15 13.06 -1.25
C THR A 85 -13.38 13.86 -0.86
N GLU A 86 -14.52 13.18 -0.86
CA GLU A 86 -15.78 13.68 -0.33
C GLU A 86 -15.99 13.01 1.04
N CYS A 87 -16.10 13.82 2.09
CA CYS A 87 -16.40 13.34 3.43
C CYS A 87 -17.89 12.98 3.51
N ILE A 88 -18.20 11.72 3.80
CA ILE A 88 -19.58 11.26 4.01
C ILE A 88 -19.90 11.38 5.50
N ASP A 89 -19.05 10.82 6.35
CA ASP A 89 -19.13 10.93 7.80
C ASP A 89 -17.73 10.96 8.41
N TYR A 90 -17.37 12.13 8.94
CA TYR A 90 -16.06 12.38 9.53
C TYR A 90 -15.78 11.48 10.75
N TYR A 91 -16.76 11.29 11.64
CA TYR A 91 -16.58 10.57 12.89
C TYR A 91 -16.63 9.05 12.69
N ALA A 92 -17.34 8.58 11.65
CA ALA A 92 -17.27 7.18 11.22
C ALA A 92 -16.02 6.89 10.36
N GLY A 93 -15.27 7.91 9.96
CA GLY A 93 -14.13 7.78 9.05
C GLY A 93 -14.54 7.36 7.63
N ASP A 94 -15.76 7.71 7.21
CA ASP A 94 -16.32 7.35 5.92
C ASP A 94 -16.09 8.46 4.88
N TYR A 95 -15.34 8.10 3.84
CA TYR A 95 -14.94 9.02 2.77
C TYR A 95 -15.08 8.33 1.43
N ARG A 96 -15.65 9.04 0.46
CA ARG A 96 -15.61 8.65 -0.95
C ARG A 96 -14.33 9.19 -1.59
N ILE A 97 -13.56 8.28 -2.19
CA ILE A 97 -12.36 8.62 -2.96
C ILE A 97 -12.79 8.97 -4.39
N LEU A 98 -12.40 10.15 -4.84
CA LEU A 98 -12.69 10.66 -6.18
C LEU A 98 -11.52 10.40 -7.14
N PRO A 99 -11.77 10.25 -8.45
CA PRO A 99 -10.71 10.06 -9.44
C PRO A 99 -9.85 11.31 -9.65
N GLU A 100 -10.39 12.50 -9.36
CA GLU A 100 -9.69 13.77 -9.44
C GLU A 100 -8.53 13.81 -8.44
N LEU A 101 -7.42 14.44 -8.85
CA LEU A 101 -6.23 14.57 -8.03
C LEU A 101 -6.14 15.98 -7.44
N GLU A 102 -5.52 16.11 -6.27
CA GLU A 102 -5.31 17.38 -5.59
C GLU A 102 -3.90 17.53 -5.01
N GLY A 103 -3.49 18.79 -4.87
CA GLY A 103 -2.22 19.17 -4.26
C GLY A 103 -0.99 18.88 -5.13
N GLY A 104 0.18 18.92 -4.50
CA GLY A 104 1.47 18.68 -5.15
C GLY A 104 1.91 17.22 -5.10
N ALA A 105 2.75 16.84 -6.06
CA ALA A 105 3.35 15.51 -6.10
C ALA A 105 4.19 15.21 -4.84
N LYS A 106 4.04 14.00 -4.32
CA LYS A 106 4.81 13.44 -3.22
C LYS A 106 5.72 12.35 -3.76
N VAL A 107 6.99 12.38 -3.37
CA VAL A 107 8.00 11.43 -3.87
C VAL A 107 8.24 10.35 -2.84
N PHE A 108 8.22 9.09 -3.29
CA PHE A 108 8.52 7.92 -2.47
C PHE A 108 9.64 7.09 -3.07
N THR A 109 10.46 6.51 -2.20
CA THR A 109 11.57 5.62 -2.57
C THR A 109 11.43 4.25 -1.93
N LYS A 110 11.69 3.21 -2.71
CA LYS A 110 11.71 1.83 -2.25
C LYS A 110 13.03 1.55 -1.55
N ARG A 111 12.97 1.11 -0.30
CA ARG A 111 14.13 0.75 0.51
C ARG A 111 14.52 -0.72 0.31
N ARG A 112 15.69 -1.11 0.80
CA ARG A 112 16.20 -2.51 0.71
C ARG A 112 15.28 -3.53 1.39
N ASN A 113 14.52 -3.11 2.40
CA ASN A 113 13.51 -3.94 3.07
C ASN A 113 12.20 -4.09 2.26
N GLY A 114 12.10 -3.49 1.07
CA GLY A 114 10.94 -3.56 0.19
C GLY A 114 9.85 -2.52 0.47
N CYS A 115 9.95 -1.75 1.56
CA CYS A 115 8.98 -0.73 1.92
C CYS A 115 9.20 0.55 1.11
N TRP A 116 8.10 1.23 0.75
CA TRP A 116 8.12 2.55 0.15
C TRP A 116 8.03 3.61 1.26
N VAL A 117 9.00 4.52 1.27
CA VAL A 117 9.12 5.58 2.29
C VAL A 117 9.24 6.92 1.58
N ALA A 118 8.65 7.96 2.15
CA ALA A 118 8.79 9.32 1.64
C ALA A 118 10.27 9.67 1.41
N ASP A 119 10.56 10.33 0.29
CA ASP A 119 11.93 10.67 -0.08
C ASP A 119 12.60 11.51 1.01
N GLY A 120 13.88 11.23 1.28
CA GLY A 120 14.62 11.85 2.38
C GLY A 120 14.27 11.36 3.80
N GLN A 121 13.20 10.59 4.02
CA GLN A 121 12.85 10.11 5.36
C GLN A 121 13.42 8.72 5.69
N ALA A 122 13.67 8.50 6.99
CA ALA A 122 14.02 7.19 7.53
C ALA A 122 12.80 6.25 7.54
N TYR A 123 13.03 4.94 7.52
CA TYR A 123 11.93 3.97 7.64
C TYR A 123 11.22 4.05 8.99
N LYS A 124 11.98 4.15 10.09
CA LYS A 124 11.41 4.23 11.44
C LYS A 124 10.83 5.63 11.65
N GLY A 125 9.51 5.71 11.83
CA GLY A 125 8.80 6.98 12.01
C GLY A 125 8.61 7.80 10.74
N GLY A 126 9.01 7.27 9.58
CA GLY A 126 8.76 7.93 8.30
C GLY A 126 7.36 7.64 7.76
N VAL A 127 6.93 8.47 6.82
CA VAL A 127 5.68 8.29 6.09
C VAL A 127 5.84 7.14 5.10
N LEU A 128 4.92 6.18 5.17
CA LEU A 128 4.94 4.97 4.34
C LEU A 128 3.94 5.09 3.19
N LEU A 129 4.20 4.34 2.12
CA LEU A 129 3.29 4.21 0.99
C LEU A 129 2.94 2.73 0.76
N MET A 130 1.65 2.47 0.66
CA MET A 130 1.08 1.15 0.39
C MET A 130 0.49 1.13 -1.02
N LEU A 131 1.06 0.31 -1.91
CA LEU A 131 0.64 0.22 -3.31
C LEU A 131 -0.46 -0.83 -3.57
N HIS A 132 -0.86 -1.59 -2.56
CA HIS A 132 -1.75 -2.74 -2.72
C HIS A 132 -3.21 -2.48 -2.40
N TYR A 133 -3.54 -1.26 -1.96
CA TYR A 133 -4.90 -0.79 -1.77
C TYR A 133 -4.93 0.74 -1.75
N GLN A 134 -6.12 1.28 -1.97
CA GLN A 134 -6.42 2.70 -1.89
C GLN A 134 -7.45 2.92 -0.79
N SER A 135 -7.13 3.77 0.18
CA SER A 135 -8.00 4.06 1.32
C SER A 135 -7.76 5.48 1.82
N HIS A 136 -8.81 6.08 2.37
CA HIS A 136 -8.75 7.36 3.04
C HIS A 136 -9.36 7.26 4.42
N TYR A 137 -8.72 7.86 5.41
CA TYR A 137 -9.17 7.94 6.79
C TYR A 137 -8.42 9.08 7.47
N ILE A 138 -9.14 9.94 8.17
CA ILE A 138 -8.57 10.96 9.05
C ILE A 138 -8.99 10.62 10.46
N ASP A 139 -8.04 10.55 11.39
CA ASP A 139 -8.36 10.28 12.78
C ASP A 139 -9.10 11.49 13.39
N PRO A 140 -10.33 11.33 13.89
CA PRO A 140 -11.09 12.45 14.46
C PRO A 140 -10.57 12.93 15.83
N HIS A 141 -9.59 12.24 16.43
CA HIS A 141 -9.05 12.58 17.75
C HIS A 141 -7.84 13.51 17.74
N PHE A 142 -7.28 13.83 16.57
CA PHE A 142 -6.12 14.71 16.40
C PHE A 142 -6.45 15.88 15.47
#